data_AF-A0A519JR28-F1
#
_entry.id   AF-A0A519JR28-F1
#
_cell.length_a   1.000
_cell.length_b   1.000
_cell.length_c   1.000
_cell.angle_alpha   90.00
_cell.angle_beta   90.00
_cell.angle_gamma   90.00
#
_symmetry.space_group_name_H-M   'P 1'
#
loop_
_entity.id
_entity.type
_entity.pdbx_description
1 polymer ?
#
loop_
_entity_poly.entity_id
_entity_poly.type
_entity_poly.pdbx_seq_one_letter_code
_entity_poly.pdbx_strand_id
1 'polypeptide(L)' 'MNTTKWTIDPTHSEIGFKVKHMMFTNVSGRFERYEGTFLTDGDNFENAEIEFSADAESI' A
#
# COMPACT_ATOMS: atom_id res chain seq x y z
N MET A 1 3.33 5.30 25.60
CA MET A 1 3.07 4.96 24.20
C MET A 1 4.24 5.51 23.41
N ASN A 2 5.05 4.62 22.86
CA ASN A 2 6.21 4.99 22.07
C ASN A 2 5.80 4.97 20.60
N THR A 3 5.46 6.14 20.05
CA THR A 3 4.98 6.22 18.68
C THR A 3 6.15 6.06 17.71
N THR A 4 6.10 5.00 16.89
CA THR A 4 7.06 4.77 15.80
C THR A 4 6.39 5.12 14.48
N LYS A 5 7.08 5.91 13.65
CA LYS A 5 6.61 6.29 12.31
C LYS A 5 7.34 5.47 11.26
N TRP A 6 6.58 4.72 10.46
CA TRP A 6 7.07 3.96 9.31
C TRP A 6 6.63 4.66 8.03
N THR A 7 7.48 4.66 7.02
CA THR A 7 7.17 5.17 5.68
C THR A 7 7.42 4.07 4.67
N ILE A 8 6.54 3.94 3.68
CA ILE A 8 6.72 2.97 2.60
C ILE A 8 7.99 3.29 1.81
N ASP A 9 8.85 2.30 1.62
CA ASP A 9 9.95 2.37 0.66
C ASP A 9 9.44 1.96 -0.73
N PRO A 10 9.39 2.89 -1.71
CA PRO A 10 8.88 2.60 -3.05
C PRO A 10 9.75 1.61 -3.83
N THR A 11 11.02 1.42 -3.46
CA THR A 11 11.93 0.48 -4.16
C THR A 11 11.63 -0.97 -3.83
N HIS A 12 11.08 -1.23 -2.64
CA HIS A 12 10.86 -2.58 -2.10
C HIS A 12 9.39 -2.89 -1.83
N SER A 13 8.49 -2.08 -2.34
CA SER A 13 7.04 -2.25 -2.18
C SER A 13 6.36 -2.27 -3.55
N GLU A 14 5.12 -2.77 -3.61
CA GLU A 14 4.28 -2.67 -4.81
C GLU A 14 2.81 -2.60 -4.40
N ILE A 15 2.03 -1.75 -5.08
CA ILE A 15 0.57 -1.69 -4.95
C ILE A 15 -0.05 -2.30 -6.20
N GLY A 16 -0.20 -3.62 -6.17
CA GLY A 16 -0.79 -4.40 -7.25
C GLY A 16 -2.30 -4.59 -7.08
N PHE A 17 -3.01 -4.70 -8.21
CA PHE A 17 -4.40 -5.14 -8.25
C PHE A 17 -4.59 -6.25 -9.29
N LYS A 18 -5.65 -7.04 -9.10
CA LYS A 18 -6.03 -8.10 -10.02
C LYS A 18 -7.55 -8.17 -10.12
N VAL A 19 -8.07 -7.98 -11.33
CA VAL A 19 -9.51 -7.93 -11.61
C VAL A 19 -9.88 -9.06 -12.56
N LYS A 20 -10.98 -9.75 -12.27
CA LYS A 20 -11.47 -10.85 -13.11
C LYS A 20 -12.09 -10.29 -14.40
N HIS A 21 -11.69 -10.82 -15.55
CA HIS A 21 -12.23 -10.48 -16.86
C HIS A 21 -12.89 -11.71 -17.50
N MET A 22 -14.18 -11.56 -17.84
CA MET A 22 -15.05 -12.60 -18.42
C MET A 22 -15.06 -13.94 -17.65
N MET A 23 -14.91 -13.93 -16.32
CA MET A 23 -14.97 -15.10 -15.42
C MET A 23 -13.78 -16.08 -15.45
N PHE A 24 -12.91 -16.07 -16.46
CA PHE A 24 -11.80 -17.03 -16.58
C PHE A 24 -10.42 -16.40 -16.81
N THR A 25 -10.34 -15.11 -17.16
CA THR A 25 -9.07 -14.39 -17.24
C THR A 25 -8.94 -13.37 -16.10
N ASN A 26 -7.73 -12.92 -15.83
CA ASN A 26 -7.47 -11.83 -14.91
C ASN A 26 -6.66 -10.75 -15.62
N VAL A 27 -7.04 -9.50 -15.40
CA VAL A 27 -6.23 -8.33 -15.73
C VAL A 27 -5.52 -7.93 -14.45
N SER A 28 -4.19 -7.91 -14.49
CA SER A 28 -3.36 -7.41 -13.40
C SER A 28 -2.85 -6.01 -13.76
N GLY A 29 -2.72 -5.15 -12.76
CA GLY A 29 -2.06 -3.85 -12.90
C GLY A 29 -1.45 -3.44 -11.57
N ARG A 30 -0.75 -2.30 -11.58
CA ARG A 30 -0.14 -1.73 -10.37
C ARG A 30 -0.11 -0.22 -10.47
N PHE A 31 -0.06 0.45 -9.33
CA PHE A 31 0.20 1.89 -9.28
C PHE A 31 1.72 2.12 -9.18
N GLU A 32 2.28 2.94 -10.06
CA GLU A 32 3.71 3.29 -10.03
C GLU A 32 4.04 4.44 -9.07
N ARG A 33 3.06 5.28 -8.73
CA ARG A 33 3.22 6.42 -7.82
C ARG A 33 2.29 6.26 -6.62
N TYR A 34 2.86 6.01 -5.46
CA TYR A 34 2.14 5.86 -4.20
C TYR A 34 3.01 6.27 -3.02
N GLU A 35 2.35 6.56 -1.90
CA GLU A 35 2.96 6.85 -0.62
C GLU A 35 2.12 6.27 0.52
N GLY A 36 2.75 6.03 1.66
CA GLY A 36 2.04 5.60 2.86
C GLY A 36 2.85 5.78 4.12
N THR A 37 2.12 6.06 5.21
CA THR A 37 2.65 6.27 6.56
C THR A 37 1.89 5.39 7.54
N PHE A 38 2.62 4.80 8.48
CA PHE A 38 2.06 4.00 9.57
C PHE A 38 2.57 4.55 10.91
N LEU A 39 1.67 4.74 11.86
CA LEU A 39 2.00 5.08 13.24
C LEU A 39 1.67 3.88 14.14
N THR A 40 2.68 3.37 14.84
CA THR A 40 2.56 2.18 15.70
C THR A 40 3.02 2.47 17.13
N ASP A 41 2.63 1.62 18.10
CA ASP A 41 3.25 1.60 19.43
C ASP A 41 4.42 0.62 19.43
N GLY A 42 5.65 1.14 19.36
CA GLY A 42 6.85 0.35 19.09
C GLY A 42 6.74 -0.38 17.74
N ASP A 43 7.06 -1.67 17.72
CA ASP A 43 7.00 -2.52 16.51
C ASP A 43 5.65 -3.25 16.33
N ASN A 44 4.63 -2.91 17.13
CA ASN A 44 3.31 -3.56 17.05
C ASN A 44 2.38 -2.84 16.07
N PHE A 45 1.94 -3.56 15.03
CA PHE A 45 1.05 -3.05 13.98
C PHE A 45 -0.45 -3.27 14.24
N GLU A 46 -0.86 -3.97 15.30
CA GLU A 46 -2.26 -4.39 15.54
C GLU A 46 -3.25 -3.21 15.62
N ASN A 47 -2.81 -2.07 16.14
CA ASN A 47 -3.61 -0.83 16.25
C ASN A 47 -2.96 0.35 15.51
N ALA A 48 -2.24 0.05 14.42
CA ALA A 48 -1.55 1.09 13.67
C ALA A 48 -2.55 2.08 13.06
N GLU A 49 -2.24 3.37 13.14
CA GLU A 49 -2.90 4.38 12.32
C GLU A 49 -2.21 4.44 10.96
N ILE A 50 -2.97 4.32 9.88
CA ILE A 50 -2.46 4.13 8.52
C ILE A 50 -3.05 5.18 7.61
N GLU A 51 -2.17 5.89 6.89
CA GLU A 51 -2.52 6.79 5.80
C GLU A 51 -1.84 6.31 4.52
N PHE A 52 -2.59 6.25 3.44
CA PHE A 52 -2.12 5.74 2.14
C PHE A 52 -2.74 6.56 1.01
N SER A 53 -1.93 6.83 -0.02
CA SER A 53 -2.35 7.51 -1.24
C SER A 53 -1.67 6.89 -2.45
N ALA A 54 -2.40 6.79 -3.56
CA ALA A 54 -1.88 6.36 -4.85
C ALA A 54 -2.44 7.24 -5.96
N ASP A 55 -1.60 7.56 -6.93
CA ASP A 55 -1.97 8.38 -8.07
C ASP A 55 -2.66 7.52 -9.14
N ALA A 56 -3.93 7.78 -9.41
CA ALA A 56 -4.72 7.05 -10.40
C ALA A 56 -4.19 7.19 -11.84
N GLU A 57 -3.43 8.24 -12.14
CA GLU A 57 -2.77 8.41 -13.45
C GLU A 57 -1.46 7.62 -13.58
N SER A 58 -1.13 6.80 -12.58
CA SER A 58 0.08 5.95 -12.56
C SER A 58 -0.19 4.45 -12.79
N ILE A 59 -1.38 4.11 -13.31
CA ILE A 59 -1.79 2.74 -13.67
C ILE A 59 -1.32 2.39 -15.08
#